data_AF-A0A0J1B305-F1
#
_entry.id   AF-A0A0J1B305-F1
#
_cell.length_a   1.000
_cell.length_b   1.000
_cell.length_c   1.000
_cell.angle_alpha   90.00
_cell.angle_beta   90.00
_cell.angle_gamma   90.00
#
_symmetry.space_group_name_H-M   'P 1'
#
loop_
_entity.id
_entity.type
_entity.pdbx_description
1 polymer ?
#
loop_
_entity_poly.entity_id
_entity_poly.type
_entity_poly.pdbx_seq_one_letter_code
_entity_poly.pdbx_strand_id
1 'polypeptide(L)'
;MKSCLRSQWVSIRCMLLALVVACCGVADSVSAQLDETLPGPPQLRNRQWTTQSLRSVEPKLDVFPASTVVTESVSGETRFESKYSPSPSVWDDRIDEAAVFQVEMQHQQTPSDSFQLRMGKGGQIYSLRGPFGESVPPSWRSPGGKLSPWNDEVWQFVAVCTQYNGIQTQASNRGQPEQRSTEVEAVQNRLKELGLSDTFFVHNSGAYIPDSSELKSLYCPLLAYEVDEDARAIRMLNWGLVPQIRSVHRSPLLYYTQIRDVGDGVIEMTWVVHNFSQREDVVFDHLNAPWGGTRISSLPLRYVSSPEGALLEREGFLSEYGTVNVRETAGWNLSCQSDADDSPSLALVYGRDKHLERELERKANGEAYCQFTHSLYRDWRANEPLYKTTWKDWATRPENSFRNYDVCEIIPKLRIVPGSTIWFRSYLVVGEKAATMKRAESLVDHVDYGLLNFNASECPMTTVTREGATFQLFAKPVSGALPVFEIEQAETGQRIFTPDPYYFVESESLDLNLPSRHPQRDYFADARGYFLDRNHSKWKRLVGYAMVKRPAADLLIAKGNWERLSTLLDSQPTSSDNEYHRDVWVRTEHTESKVETGSNE
;
A
#
# COMPACT_ATOMS: atom_id res chain seq x y z
N MET A 1 -3.34 20.33 -42.19
CA MET A 1 -2.88 21.29 -41.14
C MET A 1 -3.88 21.53 -39.99
N LYS A 2 -4.87 20.64 -39.74
CA LYS A 2 -5.75 20.71 -38.56
C LYS A 2 -5.83 19.39 -37.75
N SER A 3 -4.99 18.39 -38.05
CA SER A 3 -4.98 17.08 -37.37
C SER A 3 -3.78 16.82 -36.45
N CYS A 4 -2.85 17.78 -36.30
CA CYS A 4 -1.62 17.58 -35.51
C CYS A 4 -1.68 18.18 -34.08
N LEU A 5 -2.77 18.88 -33.72
CA LEU A 5 -2.88 19.62 -32.45
C LEU A 5 -3.76 18.94 -31.37
N ARG A 6 -4.35 17.77 -31.65
CA ARG A 6 -5.23 17.08 -30.69
C ARG A 6 -4.57 15.94 -29.90
N SER A 7 -3.40 15.44 -30.28
CA SER A 7 -2.73 14.34 -29.55
C SER A 7 -1.75 14.81 -28.46
N GLN A 8 -1.46 16.12 -28.37
CA GLN A 8 -0.53 16.69 -27.37
C GLN A 8 -1.18 16.98 -25.99
N TRP A 9 -2.51 16.97 -25.89
CA TRP A 9 -3.21 17.33 -24.64
C TRP A 9 -3.47 16.16 -23.68
N VAL A 10 -3.35 14.91 -24.15
CA VAL A 10 -3.58 13.71 -23.31
C VAL A 10 -2.32 13.29 -22.55
N SER A 11 -1.12 13.68 -23.02
CA SER A 11 0.16 13.28 -22.41
C SER A 11 0.57 14.14 -21.19
N ILE A 12 -0.04 15.32 -21.00
CA ILE A 12 0.31 16.26 -19.91
C ILE A 12 -0.29 15.84 -18.56
N ARG A 13 -1.34 15.00 -18.53
CA ARG A 13 -2.02 14.60 -17.27
C ARG A 13 -1.37 13.44 -16.51
N CYS A 14 -0.58 12.60 -17.17
CA CYS A 14 0.23 11.58 -16.47
C CYS A 14 1.59 12.12 -16.02
N MET A 15 2.13 13.15 -16.70
CA MET A 15 3.38 13.81 -16.30
C MET A 15 3.26 14.58 -14.98
N LEU A 16 2.08 15.10 -14.62
CA LEU A 16 1.87 15.81 -13.35
C LEU A 16 1.95 14.91 -12.10
N LEU A 17 1.86 13.59 -12.25
CA LEU A 17 2.11 12.64 -11.15
C LEU A 17 3.61 12.32 -10.97
N ALA A 18 4.43 12.55 -12.00
CA ALA A 18 5.86 12.25 -12.00
C ALA A 18 6.75 13.51 -11.82
N LEU A 19 6.29 14.70 -12.25
CA LEU A 19 7.15 15.90 -12.29
C LEU A 19 7.27 16.67 -10.96
N VAL A 20 6.44 16.41 -9.94
CA VAL A 20 6.47 17.16 -8.67
C VAL A 20 7.31 16.45 -7.58
N VAL A 21 7.77 15.22 -7.84
CA VAL A 21 8.59 14.45 -6.88
C VAL A 21 10.06 14.92 -6.84
N ALA A 22 10.51 15.77 -7.78
CA ALA A 22 11.93 16.12 -7.96
C ALA A 22 12.45 17.41 -7.27
N CYS A 23 11.61 18.22 -6.60
CA CYS A 23 12.01 19.60 -6.23
C CYS A 23 12.36 19.90 -4.76
N CYS A 24 12.33 18.96 -3.81
CA CYS A 24 12.51 19.31 -2.39
C CYS A 24 13.87 18.87 -1.81
N GLY A 25 14.81 19.80 -1.71
CA GLY A 25 15.98 19.63 -0.86
C GLY A 25 16.61 20.96 -0.43
N VAL A 26 16.87 21.05 0.88
CA VAL A 26 17.88 21.83 1.62
C VAL A 26 17.89 23.37 1.49
N ALA A 27 17.66 24.03 2.64
CA ALA A 27 18.34 25.27 3.04
C ALA A 27 18.58 25.27 4.57
N ASP A 28 19.69 25.91 4.93
CA ASP A 28 20.55 25.71 6.08
C ASP A 28 20.20 26.42 7.42
N SER A 29 20.86 25.88 8.44
CA SER A 29 21.25 26.40 9.76
C SER A 29 21.12 27.90 10.04
N VAL A 30 20.48 28.21 11.18
CA VAL A 30 20.81 29.39 12.00
C VAL A 30 20.92 28.93 13.46
N SER A 31 22.11 29.09 14.04
CA SER A 31 22.38 28.88 15.46
C SER A 31 21.79 30.02 16.29
N ALA A 32 20.96 29.70 17.28
CA ALA A 32 20.62 30.61 18.37
C ALA A 32 20.90 29.91 19.70
N GLN A 33 21.75 30.55 20.51
CA GLN A 33 22.13 30.12 21.85
C GLN A 33 20.90 30.16 22.77
N LEU A 34 20.61 29.03 23.43
CA LEU A 34 19.64 28.94 24.51
C LEU A 34 20.38 28.95 25.85
N ASP A 35 19.97 29.88 26.70
CA ASP A 35 20.39 30.02 28.10
C ASP A 35 19.62 29.02 28.98
N GLU A 36 20.30 28.51 29.99
CA GLU A 36 19.92 27.36 30.82
C GLU A 36 18.79 27.69 31.82
N THR A 37 17.81 26.80 31.96
CA THR A 37 17.30 26.27 33.26
C THR A 37 16.05 25.42 33.04
N LEU A 38 16.22 24.11 32.83
CA LEU A 38 15.13 23.13 32.83
C LEU A 38 15.16 22.28 34.10
N PRO A 39 14.03 22.11 34.81
CA PRO A 39 13.90 21.15 35.90
C PRO A 39 13.92 19.71 35.35
N GLY A 40 14.56 18.81 36.08
CA GLY A 40 14.82 17.43 35.64
C GLY A 40 13.57 16.62 35.27
N PRO A 41 13.72 15.60 34.42
CA PRO A 41 12.60 14.83 33.88
C PRO A 41 11.86 14.05 34.98
N PRO A 42 10.51 14.01 34.95
CA PRO A 42 9.73 13.20 35.88
C PRO A 42 9.94 11.71 35.61
N GLN A 43 10.28 10.96 36.66
CA GLN A 43 10.38 9.51 36.60
C GLN A 43 8.98 8.88 36.41
N LEU A 44 8.70 8.39 35.21
CA LEU A 44 7.48 7.64 34.91
C LEU A 44 7.67 6.16 35.29
N ARG A 45 6.87 5.71 36.26
CA ARG A 45 6.76 4.33 36.73
C ARG A 45 6.22 3.43 35.61
N ASN A 46 6.94 2.34 35.33
CA ASN A 46 6.50 1.21 34.53
C ASN A 46 5.13 0.69 35.01
N ARG A 47 4.07 0.98 34.25
CA ARG A 47 2.84 0.17 34.26
C ARG A 47 2.78 -0.58 32.94
N GLN A 48 3.05 -1.88 33.01
CA GLN A 48 2.77 -2.80 31.91
C GLN A 48 1.25 -2.85 31.72
N TRP A 49 0.79 -2.37 30.58
CA TRP A 49 -0.59 -2.56 30.13
C TRP A 49 -0.62 -3.87 29.34
N THR A 50 -1.25 -4.91 29.90
CA THR A 50 -1.62 -6.12 29.18
C THR A 50 -2.81 -5.82 28.27
N THR A 51 -2.55 -5.30 27.07
CA THR A 51 -3.51 -5.43 25.96
C THR A 51 -3.43 -6.87 25.47
N GLN A 52 -4.47 -7.67 25.73
CA GLN A 52 -4.67 -8.95 25.05
C GLN A 52 -4.88 -8.66 23.56
N SER A 53 -3.80 -8.73 22.77
CA SER A 53 -3.92 -8.97 21.34
C SER A 53 -4.41 -10.41 21.19
N LEU A 54 -5.70 -10.57 20.87
CA LEU A 54 -6.19 -11.83 20.33
C LEU A 54 -5.40 -12.07 19.04
N ARG A 55 -4.60 -13.13 19.03
CA ARG A 55 -3.73 -13.50 17.91
C ARG A 55 -4.59 -14.04 16.78
N SER A 56 -4.25 -13.67 15.54
CA SER A 56 -4.86 -14.23 14.32
C SER A 56 -4.81 -15.76 14.33
N VAL A 57 -5.89 -16.40 13.87
CA VAL A 57 -5.94 -17.86 13.65
C VAL A 57 -5.15 -18.29 12.43
N GLU A 58 -4.87 -17.38 11.49
CA GLU A 58 -3.92 -17.54 10.40
C GLU A 58 -2.57 -16.91 10.80
N PRO A 59 -1.53 -17.70 11.17
CA PRO A 59 -0.26 -17.16 11.66
C PRO A 59 0.43 -16.20 10.68
N LYS A 60 0.14 -16.31 9.37
CA LYS A 60 0.66 -15.40 8.35
C LYS A 60 0.09 -13.98 8.46
N LEU A 61 -1.12 -13.83 9.01
CA LEU A 61 -1.81 -12.54 9.20
C LEU A 61 -1.56 -11.93 10.59
N ASP A 62 -0.85 -12.64 11.48
CA ASP A 62 -0.43 -12.17 12.81
C ASP A 62 0.80 -11.24 12.73
N VAL A 63 0.75 -10.19 11.91
CA VAL A 63 1.88 -9.25 11.70
C VAL A 63 1.64 -7.87 12.29
N PHE A 64 0.40 -7.58 12.71
CA PHE A 64 0.00 -6.25 13.14
C PHE A 64 0.40 -5.98 14.60
N PRO A 65 0.96 -4.80 14.92
CA PRO A 65 1.09 -4.38 16.31
C PRO A 65 -0.28 -4.28 16.99
N ALA A 66 -0.31 -4.50 18.30
CA ALA A 66 -1.53 -4.33 19.10
C ALA A 66 -2.12 -2.91 18.92
N SER A 67 -3.44 -2.83 18.85
CA SER A 67 -4.11 -1.52 18.84
C SER A 67 -3.91 -0.81 20.18
N THR A 68 -3.75 0.51 20.11
CA THR A 68 -3.66 1.39 21.29
C THR A 68 -5.03 1.93 21.71
N VAL A 69 -6.08 1.70 20.91
CA VAL A 69 -7.45 2.14 21.22
C VAL A 69 -8.23 0.94 21.72
N VAL A 70 -8.61 0.97 22.99
CA VAL A 70 -9.26 -0.16 23.65
C VAL A 70 -10.77 -0.13 23.42
N THR A 71 -11.36 -1.30 23.20
CA THR A 71 -12.80 -1.52 23.03
C THR A 71 -13.52 -1.76 24.38
N GLU A 72 -13.02 -1.18 25.48
CA GLU A 72 -13.38 -1.55 26.86
C GLU A 72 -14.88 -1.36 27.19
N SER A 73 -15.60 -0.56 26.39
CA SER A 73 -17.05 -0.57 26.31
C SER A 73 -17.45 -0.58 24.83
N VAL A 74 -17.67 -1.77 24.25
CA VAL A 74 -18.07 -1.90 22.84
C VAL A 74 -19.44 -1.24 22.65
N SER A 75 -19.45 -0.03 22.09
CA SER A 75 -20.67 0.60 21.61
C SER A 75 -21.00 0.03 20.23
N GLY A 76 -22.23 -0.47 20.07
CA GLY A 76 -22.76 -0.99 18.80
C GLY A 76 -22.47 -2.46 18.51
N GLU A 77 -22.98 -2.94 17.38
CA GLU A 77 -22.88 -4.32 16.89
C GLU A 77 -22.20 -4.35 15.52
N THR A 78 -21.20 -5.21 15.35
CA THR A 78 -20.52 -5.42 14.06
C THR A 78 -20.94 -6.74 13.44
N ARG A 79 -21.22 -6.72 12.14
CA ARG A 79 -21.48 -7.92 11.34
C ARG A 79 -20.63 -7.93 10.09
N PHE A 80 -20.30 -9.12 9.62
CA PHE A 80 -19.51 -9.32 8.41
C PHE A 80 -20.31 -10.12 7.39
N GLU A 81 -20.24 -9.70 6.13
CA GLU A 81 -20.86 -10.44 5.03
C GLU A 81 -19.87 -10.71 3.89
N SER A 82 -19.68 -12.00 3.59
CA SER A 82 -18.80 -12.47 2.53
C SER A 82 -19.54 -12.80 1.23
N LYS A 83 -20.87 -12.79 1.25
CA LYS A 83 -21.69 -12.96 0.05
C LYS A 83 -22.02 -11.60 -0.54
N TYR A 84 -21.67 -11.41 -1.80
CA TYR A 84 -21.98 -10.18 -2.52
C TYR A 84 -23.49 -9.92 -2.56
N SER A 85 -23.84 -8.67 -2.24
CA SER A 85 -25.12 -8.04 -2.52
C SER A 85 -24.88 -6.68 -3.16
N PRO A 86 -25.67 -6.25 -4.16
CA PRO A 86 -25.53 -4.92 -4.74
C PRO A 86 -25.69 -3.85 -3.67
N SER A 87 -24.75 -2.90 -3.61
CA SER A 87 -24.91 -1.73 -2.74
C SER A 87 -25.92 -0.75 -3.36
N PRO A 88 -26.52 0.15 -2.57
CA PRO A 88 -27.22 1.32 -3.10
C PRO A 88 -26.26 2.43 -3.58
N SER A 89 -24.95 2.16 -3.69
CA SER A 89 -23.97 3.10 -4.23
C SER A 89 -24.01 3.13 -5.76
N VAL A 90 -23.72 4.30 -6.34
CA VAL A 90 -23.71 4.48 -7.79
C VAL A 90 -22.27 4.57 -8.28
N TRP A 91 -21.93 3.68 -9.21
CA TRP A 91 -20.59 3.54 -9.80
C TRP A 91 -20.62 3.93 -11.29
N ASP A 92 -19.44 4.08 -11.90
CA ASP A 92 -19.32 4.19 -13.36
C ASP A 92 -20.08 3.03 -14.05
N ASP A 93 -20.93 3.32 -15.04
CA ASP A 93 -21.79 2.31 -15.66
C ASP A 93 -21.02 1.19 -16.40
N ARG A 94 -19.70 1.36 -16.59
CA ARG A 94 -18.82 0.39 -17.25
C ARG A 94 -18.22 -0.64 -16.29
N ILE A 95 -18.40 -0.50 -14.98
CA ILE A 95 -17.78 -1.38 -13.98
C ILE A 95 -18.84 -2.15 -13.19
N ASP A 96 -18.48 -3.37 -12.77
CA ASP A 96 -19.36 -4.28 -12.01
C ASP A 96 -18.83 -4.43 -10.58
N GLU A 97 -19.62 -4.01 -9.59
CA GLU A 97 -19.23 -4.04 -8.18
C GLU A 97 -18.96 -5.48 -7.71
N ALA A 98 -19.66 -6.48 -8.25
CA ALA A 98 -19.43 -7.88 -7.93
C ALA A 98 -17.99 -8.34 -8.24
N ALA A 99 -17.33 -7.67 -9.21
CA ALA A 99 -15.96 -7.98 -9.58
C ALA A 99 -14.96 -7.59 -8.49
N VAL A 100 -15.20 -6.50 -7.74
CA VAL A 100 -14.29 -6.00 -6.69
C VAL A 100 -14.61 -6.56 -5.31
N PHE A 101 -15.88 -6.85 -5.00
CA PHE A 101 -16.33 -7.23 -3.66
C PHE A 101 -15.56 -8.42 -3.06
N GLN A 102 -15.04 -8.27 -1.84
CA GLN A 102 -14.50 -9.35 -1.03
C GLN A 102 -15.34 -9.58 0.23
N VAL A 103 -15.59 -8.52 1.00
CA VAL A 103 -16.36 -8.57 2.25
C VAL A 103 -16.94 -7.20 2.59
N GLU A 104 -18.10 -7.21 3.25
CA GLU A 104 -18.70 -6.06 3.90
C GLU A 104 -18.56 -6.18 5.42
N MET A 105 -18.19 -5.08 6.07
CA MET A 105 -18.27 -4.85 7.51
C MET A 105 -19.41 -3.85 7.76
N GLN A 106 -20.39 -4.24 8.56
CA GLN A 106 -21.49 -3.39 8.99
C GLN A 106 -21.34 -3.06 10.47
N HIS A 107 -21.38 -1.79 10.83
CA HIS A 107 -21.45 -1.32 12.21
C HIS A 107 -22.81 -0.69 12.47
N GLN A 108 -23.52 -1.16 13.49
CA GLN A 108 -24.84 -0.67 13.88
C GLN A 108 -24.80 -0.15 15.31
N GLN A 109 -25.11 1.14 15.49
CA GLN A 109 -25.15 1.78 16.80
C GLN A 109 -26.28 2.82 16.85
N THR A 110 -25.99 4.06 16.48
CA THR A 110 -26.97 5.13 16.25
C THR A 110 -27.03 5.43 14.76
N PRO A 111 -28.10 6.06 14.23
CA PRO A 111 -28.14 6.46 12.83
C PRO A 111 -26.96 7.33 12.39
N SER A 112 -26.39 8.14 13.29
CA SER A 112 -25.24 9.01 13.02
C SER A 112 -23.89 8.31 13.05
N ASP A 113 -23.72 7.27 13.87
CA ASP A 113 -22.43 6.59 14.06
C ASP A 113 -22.36 5.22 13.36
N SER A 114 -23.43 4.79 12.69
CA SER A 114 -23.46 3.52 11.94
C SER A 114 -22.82 3.66 10.56
N PHE A 115 -22.18 2.59 10.08
CA PHE A 115 -21.57 2.55 8.75
C PHE A 115 -21.62 1.17 8.09
N GLN A 116 -21.48 1.16 6.77
CA GLN A 116 -21.22 -0.05 5.97
C GLN A 116 -19.95 0.19 5.17
N LEU A 117 -18.94 -0.64 5.39
CA LEU A 117 -17.64 -0.57 4.74
C LEU A 117 -17.43 -1.82 3.90
N ARG A 118 -17.01 -1.69 2.64
CA ARG A 118 -16.68 -2.83 1.79
C ARG A 118 -15.20 -2.85 1.43
N MET A 119 -14.58 -4.00 1.70
CA MET A 119 -13.22 -4.30 1.29
C MET A 119 -13.23 -4.98 -0.07
N GLY A 120 -12.31 -4.56 -0.94
CA GLY A 120 -12.13 -5.10 -2.27
C GLY A 120 -11.10 -6.23 -2.26
N LYS A 121 -11.14 -7.10 -3.28
CA LYS A 121 -10.18 -8.20 -3.46
C LYS A 121 -8.71 -7.75 -3.46
N GLY A 122 -8.43 -6.49 -3.77
CA GLY A 122 -7.10 -5.90 -3.72
C GLY A 122 -6.62 -5.51 -2.32
N GLY A 123 -7.49 -5.49 -1.30
CA GLY A 123 -7.12 -5.03 0.05
C GLY A 123 -7.40 -3.55 0.32
N GLN A 124 -8.12 -2.88 -0.60
CA GLN A 124 -8.57 -1.49 -0.49
C GLN A 124 -9.98 -1.38 0.09
N ILE A 125 -10.29 -0.26 0.75
CA ILE A 125 -11.69 0.12 1.04
C ILE A 125 -12.23 0.80 -0.21
N TYR A 126 -13.16 0.14 -0.89
CA TYR A 126 -13.74 0.65 -2.13
C TYR A 126 -15.13 1.26 -1.96
N SER A 127 -15.76 1.06 -0.80
CA SER A 127 -17.03 1.67 -0.42
C SER A 127 -17.04 1.92 1.09
N LEU A 128 -17.51 3.11 1.49
CA LEU A 128 -17.76 3.47 2.87
C LEU A 128 -19.01 4.33 2.91
N ARG A 129 -20.10 3.72 3.34
CA ARG A 129 -21.40 4.35 3.51
C ARG A 129 -21.67 4.68 4.97
N GLY A 130 -22.07 5.91 5.23
CA GLY A 130 -22.51 6.38 6.54
C GLY A 130 -23.82 7.18 6.42
N PRO A 131 -24.15 8.02 7.42
CA PRO A 131 -25.31 8.90 7.36
C PRO A 131 -25.24 9.89 6.19
N PHE A 132 -24.03 10.15 5.69
CA PHE A 132 -23.78 11.00 4.53
C PHE A 132 -24.02 10.32 3.16
N GLY A 133 -24.41 9.05 3.12
CA GLY A 133 -24.46 8.26 1.89
C GLY A 133 -23.10 7.61 1.58
N GLU A 134 -22.72 7.51 0.31
CA GLU A 134 -21.44 6.92 -0.11
C GLU A 134 -20.32 7.97 -0.10
N SER A 135 -19.26 7.74 0.68
CA SER A 135 -18.09 8.62 0.71
C SER A 135 -17.10 8.35 -0.42
N VAL A 136 -17.05 7.13 -0.96
CA VAL A 136 -16.04 6.75 -1.96
C VAL A 136 -16.49 7.19 -3.37
N PRO A 137 -15.59 7.75 -4.20
CA PRO A 137 -15.95 8.21 -5.54
C PRO A 137 -16.39 7.07 -6.47
N PRO A 138 -17.13 7.38 -7.55
CA PRO A 138 -17.72 6.37 -8.43
C PRO A 138 -16.71 5.57 -9.28
N SER A 139 -15.40 5.79 -9.13
CA SER A 139 -14.34 5.27 -10.01
C SER A 139 -14.50 5.70 -11.47
N TRP A 140 -15.07 6.89 -11.70
CA TRP A 140 -15.40 7.37 -13.05
C TRP A 140 -14.16 7.85 -13.80
N ARG A 141 -14.06 7.47 -15.08
CA ARG A 141 -13.04 7.97 -16.01
C ARG A 141 -13.66 8.58 -17.25
N SER A 142 -13.02 9.60 -17.82
CA SER A 142 -13.48 10.15 -19.10
C SER A 142 -13.44 9.07 -20.19
N PRO A 143 -14.45 9.02 -21.10
CA PRO A 143 -14.44 8.08 -22.22
C PRO A 143 -13.15 8.17 -23.05
N GLY A 144 -12.61 7.01 -23.45
CA GLY A 144 -11.34 6.91 -24.21
C GLY A 144 -10.05 7.07 -23.39
N GLY A 145 -10.16 7.06 -22.05
CA GLY A 145 -9.02 6.93 -21.14
C GLY A 145 -9.00 5.55 -20.48
N LYS A 146 -7.83 5.17 -19.94
CA LYS A 146 -7.62 3.90 -19.23
C LYS A 146 -8.68 3.71 -18.13
N LEU A 147 -9.30 2.53 -18.10
CA LEU A 147 -10.13 2.12 -16.98
C LEU A 147 -9.26 1.89 -15.74
N SER A 148 -9.81 2.21 -14.58
CA SER A 148 -9.14 2.03 -13.29
C SER A 148 -10.20 1.70 -12.22
N PRO A 149 -10.93 0.58 -12.37
CA PRO A 149 -12.06 0.25 -11.50
C PRO A 149 -11.54 0.08 -10.06
N TRP A 150 -12.02 0.92 -9.13
CA TRP A 150 -11.69 0.87 -7.70
C TRP A 150 -10.18 0.76 -7.40
N ASN A 151 -9.36 1.55 -8.10
CA ASN A 151 -7.91 1.57 -7.94
C ASN A 151 -7.35 2.92 -7.46
N ASP A 152 -7.65 4.07 -8.08
CA ASP A 152 -7.12 5.38 -7.60
C ASP A 152 -8.05 6.09 -6.60
N GLU A 153 -9.34 5.81 -6.69
CA GLU A 153 -10.42 6.54 -6.02
C GLU A 153 -11.01 5.67 -4.89
N VAL A 154 -10.12 5.20 -4.03
CA VAL A 154 -10.36 4.24 -2.94
C VAL A 154 -9.41 4.56 -1.78
N TRP A 155 -9.67 4.04 -0.58
CA TRP A 155 -8.68 4.12 0.50
C TRP A 155 -7.68 2.97 0.41
N GLN A 156 -6.40 3.31 0.24
CA GLN A 156 -5.33 2.34 0.06
C GLN A 156 -3.97 2.87 0.54
N PHE A 157 -2.96 1.99 0.44
CA PHE A 157 -1.55 2.34 0.56
C PHE A 157 -0.89 2.29 -0.83
N VAL A 158 -0.09 3.30 -1.17
CA VAL A 158 0.76 3.30 -2.37
C VAL A 158 2.21 3.58 -1.97
N ALA A 159 3.15 2.86 -2.57
CA ALA A 159 4.57 3.05 -2.32
C ALA A 159 5.29 3.38 -3.64
N VAL A 160 6.09 4.44 -3.65
CA VAL A 160 6.83 4.92 -4.82
C VAL A 160 8.33 4.75 -4.57
N CYS A 161 9.03 4.15 -5.53
CA CYS A 161 10.49 4.06 -5.54
C CYS A 161 11.03 5.29 -6.28
N THR A 162 11.28 6.38 -5.56
CA THR A 162 11.60 7.67 -6.22
C THR A 162 12.86 7.61 -7.07
N GLN A 163 13.85 6.80 -6.66
CA GLN A 163 15.10 6.59 -7.40
C GLN A 163 14.89 6.03 -8.81
N TYR A 164 13.86 5.22 -9.02
CA TYR A 164 13.60 4.52 -10.27
C TYR A 164 12.22 4.84 -10.87
N ASN A 165 11.54 5.88 -10.36
CA ASN A 165 10.25 6.31 -10.86
C ASN A 165 10.41 7.26 -12.07
N GLY A 166 10.66 6.68 -13.23
CA GLY A 166 10.97 7.35 -14.49
C GLY A 166 12.45 7.25 -14.82
N ILE A 167 12.77 7.09 -16.11
CA ILE A 167 14.13 7.22 -16.62
C ILE A 167 14.48 8.72 -16.65
N GLN A 168 15.43 9.12 -15.79
CA GLN A 168 15.78 10.52 -15.59
C GLN A 168 16.58 11.08 -16.78
N THR A 169 16.33 12.33 -17.17
CA THR A 169 17.11 13.00 -18.24
C THR A 169 18.35 13.69 -17.65
N GLN A 170 19.27 12.93 -17.07
CA GLN A 170 20.44 13.41 -16.29
C GLN A 170 20.12 14.29 -15.06
N ALA A 171 21.01 14.23 -14.08
CA ALA A 171 20.91 14.99 -12.83
C ALA A 171 20.89 16.49 -13.12
N SER A 172 19.75 17.14 -12.86
CA SER A 172 19.71 18.58 -12.72
C SER A 172 20.57 18.95 -11.50
N ASN A 173 21.76 19.48 -11.76
CA ASN A 173 22.31 20.47 -10.84
C ASN A 173 21.23 21.54 -10.72
N ARG A 174 20.73 21.72 -9.49
CA ARG A 174 19.64 22.65 -9.14
C ARG A 174 19.81 23.97 -9.91
N GLY A 175 18.81 24.31 -10.73
CA GLY A 175 18.72 25.62 -11.36
C GLY A 175 19.18 25.73 -12.83
N GLN A 176 19.51 24.64 -13.52
CA GLN A 176 19.61 24.66 -14.99
C GLN A 176 18.44 23.92 -15.65
N PRO A 177 17.84 24.48 -16.73
CA PRO A 177 16.81 23.78 -17.49
C PRO A 177 17.36 22.47 -18.03
N GLU A 178 16.61 21.37 -17.84
CA GLU A 178 16.93 20.03 -18.32
C GLU A 178 17.38 20.07 -19.78
N GLN A 179 18.66 19.79 -20.04
CA GLN A 179 19.09 19.45 -21.38
C GLN A 179 18.72 17.98 -21.60
N ARG A 180 17.57 17.75 -22.26
CA ARG A 180 17.17 16.39 -22.66
C ARG A 180 18.28 15.80 -23.51
N SER A 181 18.97 14.79 -22.99
CA SER A 181 19.85 13.97 -23.82
C SER A 181 18.97 13.25 -24.85
N THR A 182 19.28 13.41 -26.14
CA THR A 182 18.56 12.75 -27.24
C THR A 182 18.54 11.22 -27.09
N GLU A 183 19.53 10.66 -26.39
CA GLU A 183 19.64 9.23 -26.09
C GLU A 183 18.56 8.75 -25.10
N VAL A 184 18.33 9.47 -23.99
CA VAL A 184 17.26 9.14 -23.03
C VAL A 184 15.88 9.32 -23.67
N GLU A 185 15.69 10.35 -24.50
CA GLU A 185 14.43 10.54 -25.23
C GLU A 185 14.18 9.39 -26.22
N ALA A 186 15.22 8.88 -26.88
CA ALA A 186 15.11 7.69 -27.74
C ALA A 186 14.70 6.44 -26.93
N VAL A 187 15.23 6.26 -25.72
CA VAL A 187 14.82 5.17 -24.82
C VAL A 187 13.35 5.31 -24.41
N GLN A 188 12.93 6.50 -23.97
CA GLN A 188 11.54 6.77 -23.60
C GLN A 188 10.56 6.56 -24.77
N ASN A 189 10.95 6.99 -25.98
CA ASN A 189 10.16 6.75 -27.19
C ASN A 189 10.05 5.25 -27.50
N ARG A 190 11.14 4.49 -27.39
CA ARG A 190 11.11 3.03 -27.56
C ARG A 190 10.19 2.35 -26.56
N LEU A 191 10.23 2.72 -25.27
CA LEU A 191 9.32 2.16 -24.27
C LEU A 191 7.85 2.46 -24.62
N LYS A 192 7.58 3.69 -25.07
CA LYS A 192 6.24 4.10 -25.51
C LYS A 192 5.75 3.32 -26.73
N GLU A 193 6.61 3.07 -27.72
CA GLU A 193 6.30 2.24 -28.89
C GLU A 193 5.96 0.80 -28.50
N LEU A 194 6.63 0.25 -27.48
CA LEU A 194 6.34 -1.06 -26.91
C LEU A 194 5.14 -1.05 -25.95
N GLY A 195 4.58 0.12 -25.65
CA GLY A 195 3.48 0.29 -24.69
C GLY A 195 3.89 0.01 -23.23
N LEU A 196 5.18 0.10 -22.92
CA LEU A 196 5.75 -0.07 -21.58
C LEU A 196 5.84 1.26 -20.85
N SER A 197 5.73 1.21 -19.52
CA SER A 197 5.94 2.37 -18.64
C SER A 197 7.18 2.19 -17.77
N ASP A 198 7.83 3.30 -17.48
CA ASP A 198 9.02 3.43 -16.64
C ASP A 198 8.76 4.11 -15.28
N THR A 199 7.49 4.29 -14.89
CA THR A 199 7.16 4.76 -13.55
C THR A 199 7.16 3.58 -12.59
N PHE A 200 7.73 3.78 -11.40
CA PHE A 200 7.90 2.74 -10.39
C PHE A 200 7.22 3.11 -9.09
N PHE A 201 5.93 2.77 -9.04
CA PHE A 201 5.14 2.77 -7.83
C PHE A 201 4.31 1.50 -7.77
N VAL A 202 3.95 1.10 -6.56
CA VAL A 202 3.27 -0.16 -6.28
C VAL A 202 1.99 0.14 -5.52
N HIS A 203 0.87 -0.26 -6.11
CA HIS A 203 -0.45 -0.13 -5.52
C HIS A 203 -0.77 -1.29 -4.58
N ASN A 204 -1.53 -0.99 -3.53
CA ASN A 204 -2.24 -2.00 -2.75
C ASN A 204 -3.52 -2.46 -3.46
N SER A 205 -4.25 -1.59 -4.18
CA SER A 205 -5.56 -1.95 -4.75
C SER A 205 -5.54 -2.77 -6.06
N GLY A 206 -4.76 -2.36 -7.07
CA GLY A 206 -4.77 -3.01 -8.38
C GLY A 206 -3.99 -2.27 -9.46
N ALA A 207 -4.49 -2.33 -10.69
CA ALA A 207 -3.80 -1.81 -11.86
C ALA A 207 -4.67 -0.99 -12.81
N TYR A 208 -4.01 -0.20 -13.67
CA TYR A 208 -4.62 0.54 -14.76
C TYR A 208 -4.81 -0.36 -15.97
N ILE A 209 -6.04 -0.39 -16.48
CA ILE A 209 -6.41 -1.23 -17.62
C ILE A 209 -6.45 -0.35 -18.88
N PRO A 210 -5.50 -0.53 -19.83
CA PRO A 210 -5.52 0.16 -21.09
C PRO A 210 -6.63 -0.39 -21.98
N ASP A 211 -7.21 0.46 -22.82
CA ASP A 211 -8.29 0.09 -23.76
C ASP A 211 -7.88 -1.03 -24.74
N SER A 212 -6.57 -1.25 -24.94
CA SER A 212 -6.01 -2.31 -25.75
C SER A 212 -5.93 -3.68 -25.06
N SER A 213 -6.27 -3.77 -23.77
CA SER A 213 -6.25 -5.02 -23.00
C SER A 213 -7.61 -5.70 -23.04
N GLU A 214 -7.61 -7.03 -23.04
CA GLU A 214 -8.84 -7.82 -22.85
C GLU A 214 -9.30 -7.87 -21.38
N LEU A 215 -8.40 -7.54 -20.44
CA LEU A 215 -8.74 -7.46 -19.03
C LEU A 215 -9.77 -6.34 -18.81
N LYS A 216 -10.75 -6.60 -17.94
CA LYS A 216 -11.70 -5.57 -17.47
C LYS A 216 -11.26 -4.93 -16.16
N SER A 217 -10.53 -5.68 -15.35
CA SER A 217 -9.95 -5.26 -14.08
C SER A 217 -8.78 -6.19 -13.73
N LEU A 218 -7.86 -5.70 -12.92
CA LEU A 218 -6.79 -6.48 -12.30
C LEU A 218 -6.53 -5.89 -10.92
N TYR A 219 -6.93 -6.63 -9.88
CA TYR A 219 -6.67 -6.27 -8.49
C TYR A 219 -5.38 -6.93 -8.01
N CYS A 220 -4.75 -6.34 -7.00
CA CYS A 220 -3.59 -6.96 -6.36
C CYS A 220 -3.97 -8.35 -5.83
N PRO A 221 -3.27 -9.42 -6.22
CA PRO A 221 -3.72 -10.76 -5.89
C PRO A 221 -3.87 -10.99 -4.39
N LEU A 222 -5.03 -11.49 -3.98
CA LEU A 222 -5.34 -11.85 -2.59
C LEU A 222 -4.67 -13.18 -2.24
N LEU A 223 -3.76 -13.15 -1.29
CA LEU A 223 -2.92 -14.29 -0.93
C LEU A 223 -3.31 -14.95 0.40
N ALA A 224 -3.94 -14.19 1.29
CA ALA A 224 -4.58 -14.67 2.51
C ALA A 224 -5.63 -13.66 2.98
N TYR A 225 -6.66 -14.14 3.66
CA TYR A 225 -7.77 -13.33 4.14
C TYR A 225 -8.40 -13.98 5.37
N GLU A 226 -8.77 -13.17 6.35
CA GLU A 226 -9.60 -13.60 7.48
C GLU A 226 -10.55 -12.50 7.96
N VAL A 227 -11.63 -12.96 8.59
CA VAL A 227 -12.49 -12.16 9.46
C VAL A 227 -12.27 -12.67 10.87
N ASP A 228 -11.96 -11.75 11.77
CA ASP A 228 -11.82 -11.97 13.20
C ASP A 228 -12.99 -11.26 13.89
N GLU A 229 -14.09 -11.99 14.10
CA GLU A 229 -15.33 -11.44 14.65
C GLU A 229 -15.14 -10.89 16.07
N ASP A 230 -14.36 -11.60 16.89
CA ASP A 230 -14.04 -11.21 18.26
C ASP A 230 -13.23 -9.90 18.29
N ALA A 231 -12.27 -9.76 17.37
CA ALA A 231 -11.51 -8.53 17.23
C ALA A 231 -12.23 -7.44 16.40
N ARG A 232 -13.43 -7.74 15.86
CA ARG A 232 -14.19 -6.89 14.91
C ARG A 232 -13.30 -6.41 13.76
N ALA A 233 -12.50 -7.32 13.20
CA ALA A 233 -11.44 -6.99 12.25
C ALA A 233 -11.49 -7.83 10.97
N ILE A 234 -11.12 -7.20 9.87
CA ILE A 234 -10.77 -7.85 8.60
C ILE A 234 -9.27 -7.76 8.42
N ARG A 235 -8.61 -8.87 8.10
CA ARG A 235 -7.18 -8.88 7.73
C ARG A 235 -6.99 -9.47 6.34
N MET A 236 -6.19 -8.79 5.52
CA MET A 236 -5.90 -9.17 4.13
C MET A 236 -4.40 -9.15 3.89
N LEU A 237 -3.91 -10.08 3.08
CA LEU A 237 -2.57 -10.06 2.51
C LEU A 237 -2.67 -10.07 0.99
N ASN A 238 -2.10 -9.05 0.36
CA ASN A 238 -2.07 -8.88 -1.08
C ASN A 238 -0.63 -8.75 -1.58
N TRP A 239 -0.36 -9.29 -2.76
CA TRP A 239 0.83 -8.90 -3.51
C TRP A 239 0.57 -7.59 -4.25
N GLY A 240 1.30 -6.55 -3.89
CA GLY A 240 1.16 -5.24 -4.52
C GLY A 240 1.58 -5.29 -5.98
N LEU A 241 0.94 -4.51 -6.84
CA LEU A 241 1.24 -4.47 -8.27
C LEU A 241 1.86 -3.13 -8.67
N VAL A 242 2.84 -3.18 -9.57
CA VAL A 242 3.13 -2.01 -10.41
C VAL A 242 1.90 -1.80 -11.29
N PRO A 243 1.16 -0.70 -11.15
CA PRO A 243 -0.19 -0.59 -11.70
C PRO A 243 -0.18 -0.40 -13.23
N GLN A 244 0.99 -0.15 -13.82
CA GLN A 244 1.20 -0.30 -15.25
C GLN A 244 1.37 -1.80 -15.55
N ILE A 245 0.28 -2.44 -15.99
CA ILE A 245 0.28 -3.88 -16.34
C ILE A 245 1.28 -4.26 -17.44
N ARG A 246 1.86 -3.25 -18.10
CA ARG A 246 3.01 -3.34 -19.00
C ARG A 246 4.11 -2.40 -18.48
N SER A 247 5.16 -2.95 -17.90
CA SER A 247 6.18 -2.16 -17.19
C SER A 247 7.58 -2.76 -17.32
N VAL A 248 8.59 -1.93 -17.15
CA VAL A 248 10.00 -2.38 -17.00
C VAL A 248 10.35 -2.72 -15.54
N HIS A 249 9.44 -2.48 -14.61
CA HIS A 249 9.63 -2.72 -13.19
C HIS A 249 8.87 -3.95 -12.71
N ARG A 250 9.37 -4.52 -11.60
CA ARG A 250 8.72 -5.61 -10.86
C ARG A 250 8.33 -5.10 -9.49
N SER A 251 7.18 -5.53 -8.98
CA SER A 251 6.77 -5.22 -7.61
C SER A 251 7.39 -6.19 -6.61
N PRO A 252 8.17 -5.69 -5.62
CA PRO A 252 8.69 -6.49 -4.53
C PRO A 252 7.96 -6.21 -3.21
N LEU A 253 6.69 -5.77 -3.24
CA LEU A 253 5.95 -5.42 -2.01
C LEU A 253 4.81 -6.39 -1.70
N LEU A 254 4.75 -6.82 -0.44
CA LEU A 254 3.57 -7.42 0.16
C LEU A 254 2.87 -6.41 1.05
N TYR A 255 1.56 -6.30 0.88
CA TYR A 255 0.71 -5.48 1.71
C TYR A 255 -0.15 -6.35 2.61
N TYR A 256 -0.04 -6.12 3.91
CA TYR A 256 -0.96 -6.62 4.90
C TYR A 256 -1.86 -5.46 5.33
N THR A 257 -3.17 -5.60 5.20
CA THR A 257 -4.14 -4.59 5.61
C THR A 257 -5.00 -5.16 6.74
N GLN A 258 -5.14 -4.42 7.84
CA GLN A 258 -6.13 -4.67 8.89
C GLN A 258 -7.08 -3.49 8.97
N ILE A 259 -8.37 -3.76 8.83
CA ILE A 259 -9.45 -2.81 9.12
C ILE A 259 -10.19 -3.31 10.35
N ARG A 260 -10.31 -2.46 11.37
CA ARG A 260 -10.96 -2.81 12.63
C ARG A 260 -12.04 -1.80 12.99
N ASP A 261 -13.21 -2.30 13.32
CA ASP A 261 -14.28 -1.50 13.90
C ASP A 261 -14.05 -1.33 15.41
N VAL A 262 -13.79 -0.10 15.81
CA VAL A 262 -13.51 0.25 17.21
C VAL A 262 -14.81 0.54 17.98
N GLY A 263 -15.92 0.83 17.28
CA GLY A 263 -17.15 1.39 17.84
C GLY A 263 -17.17 2.91 17.76
N ASP A 264 -18.33 3.51 18.08
CA ASP A 264 -18.55 4.97 18.06
C ASP A 264 -18.19 5.63 16.71
N GLY A 265 -18.41 4.89 15.61
CA GLY A 265 -18.09 5.33 14.25
C GLY A 265 -16.60 5.34 13.91
N VAL A 266 -15.72 4.84 14.77
CA VAL A 266 -14.27 4.82 14.57
C VAL A 266 -13.83 3.55 13.84
N ILE A 267 -13.14 3.75 12.72
CA ILE A 267 -12.54 2.69 11.89
C ILE A 267 -11.02 2.84 11.98
N GLU A 268 -10.34 1.84 12.54
CA GLU A 268 -8.88 1.77 12.55
C GLU A 268 -8.38 1.10 11.26
N MET A 269 -7.43 1.75 10.60
CA MET A 269 -6.75 1.24 9.41
C MET A 269 -5.27 1.02 9.75
N THR A 270 -4.79 -0.21 9.67
CA THR A 270 -3.37 -0.52 9.85
C THR A 270 -2.83 -1.24 8.62
N TRP A 271 -1.74 -0.73 8.06
CA TRP A 271 -0.97 -1.40 7.02
C TRP A 271 0.35 -1.91 7.58
N VAL A 272 0.74 -3.13 7.18
CA VAL A 272 2.10 -3.65 7.30
C VAL A 272 2.61 -3.90 5.90
N VAL A 273 3.80 -3.37 5.58
CA VAL A 273 4.37 -3.44 4.22
C VAL A 273 5.75 -4.04 4.27
N HIS A 274 5.96 -5.13 3.53
CA HIS A 274 7.24 -5.83 3.46
C HIS A 274 7.85 -5.68 2.06
N ASN A 275 9.12 -5.24 1.99
CA ASN A 275 9.88 -5.15 0.74
C ASN A 275 10.81 -6.37 0.61
N PHE A 276 10.48 -7.29 -0.30
CA PHE A 276 11.27 -8.50 -0.56
C PHE A 276 12.23 -8.37 -1.76
N SER A 277 12.57 -7.14 -2.16
CA SER A 277 13.50 -6.89 -3.26
C SER A 277 14.84 -7.58 -3.02
N GLN A 278 15.43 -8.12 -4.08
CA GLN A 278 16.78 -8.70 -4.06
C GLN A 278 17.88 -7.65 -4.29
N ARG A 279 17.49 -6.45 -4.74
CA ARG A 279 18.39 -5.33 -4.95
C ARG A 279 18.29 -4.34 -3.81
N GLU A 280 19.42 -4.04 -3.18
CA GLU A 280 19.55 -3.14 -2.01
C GLU A 280 19.15 -1.68 -2.31
N ASP A 281 19.24 -1.26 -3.58
CA ASP A 281 18.94 0.09 -4.05
C ASP A 281 17.46 0.32 -4.39
N VAL A 282 16.61 -0.71 -4.34
CA VAL A 282 15.16 -0.57 -4.57
C VAL A 282 14.47 -0.22 -3.25
N VAL A 283 14.51 1.07 -2.91
CA VAL A 283 13.92 1.65 -1.71
C VAL A 283 12.64 2.39 -2.06
N PHE A 284 11.56 2.11 -1.33
CA PHE A 284 10.32 2.89 -1.43
C PHE A 284 10.30 3.94 -0.34
N ASP A 285 10.36 5.22 -0.72
CA ASP A 285 10.61 6.35 0.18
C ASP A 285 9.61 7.52 -0.02
N HIS A 286 8.68 7.36 -0.95
CA HIS A 286 7.52 8.21 -1.05
C HIS A 286 6.28 7.32 -0.96
N LEU A 287 5.62 7.38 0.18
CA LEU A 287 4.48 6.54 0.52
C LEU A 287 3.25 7.42 0.53
N ASN A 288 2.11 6.90 0.10
CA ASN A 288 0.82 7.57 0.18
C ASN A 288 -0.11 6.68 1.00
N ALA A 289 -0.29 7.01 2.28
CA ALA A 289 -0.88 6.12 3.26
C ALA A 289 -1.59 6.88 4.40
N PRO A 290 -2.93 6.88 4.43
CA PRO A 290 -3.78 6.45 3.32
C PRO A 290 -3.73 7.44 2.14
N TRP A 291 -3.83 6.89 0.94
CA TRP A 291 -4.35 7.60 -0.22
C TRP A 291 -5.84 7.32 -0.32
N GLY A 292 -6.67 8.36 -0.37
CA GLY A 292 -8.11 8.23 -0.57
C GLY A 292 -8.75 9.59 -0.73
N GLY A 293 -10.02 9.71 -0.34
CA GLY A 293 -10.75 10.97 -0.39
C GLY A 293 -12.25 10.77 -0.45
N THR A 294 -12.97 11.87 -0.67
CA THR A 294 -14.42 11.91 -0.49
C THR A 294 -15.16 12.38 -1.73
N ARG A 295 -16.34 11.79 -1.95
CA ARG A 295 -17.32 12.19 -2.96
C ARG A 295 -17.85 13.59 -2.62
N ILE A 296 -17.71 14.52 -3.54
CA ILE A 296 -18.10 15.94 -3.33
C ILE A 296 -19.63 16.07 -3.24
N SER A 297 -20.38 15.26 -3.99
CA SER A 297 -21.86 15.27 -3.90
C SER A 297 -22.40 14.79 -2.54
N SER A 298 -21.63 14.01 -1.78
CA SER A 298 -22.03 13.50 -0.47
C SER A 298 -21.42 14.28 0.68
N LEU A 299 -20.19 14.79 0.51
CA LEU A 299 -19.43 15.55 1.51
C LEU A 299 -18.77 16.77 0.83
N PRO A 300 -19.54 17.83 0.52
CA PRO A 300 -19.08 18.98 -0.27
C PRO A 300 -18.15 19.93 0.49
N LEU A 301 -18.27 19.99 1.82
CA LEU A 301 -17.44 20.85 2.67
C LEU A 301 -16.25 20.06 3.19
N ARG A 302 -15.09 20.72 3.26
CA ARG A 302 -13.84 20.08 3.66
C ARG A 302 -12.91 21.04 4.39
N TYR A 303 -12.40 20.57 5.51
CA TYR A 303 -11.58 21.34 6.44
C TYR A 303 -10.36 20.53 6.89
N VAL A 304 -9.28 21.24 7.17
CA VAL A 304 -8.12 20.72 7.90
C VAL A 304 -8.05 21.42 9.25
N SER A 305 -7.83 20.67 10.32
CA SER A 305 -7.74 21.27 11.64
C SER A 305 -6.37 21.95 11.84
N SER A 306 -6.36 23.20 12.28
CA SER A 306 -5.14 23.92 12.68
C SER A 306 -4.69 23.51 14.08
N PRO A 307 -3.41 23.68 14.45
CA PRO A 307 -2.93 23.41 15.81
C PRO A 307 -3.70 24.18 16.91
N GLU A 308 -4.30 25.32 16.58
CA GLU A 308 -5.12 26.16 17.46
C GLU A 308 -6.60 25.72 17.51
N GLY A 309 -6.98 24.66 16.78
CA GLY A 309 -8.34 24.12 16.75
C GLY A 309 -9.26 24.77 15.71
N ALA A 310 -8.75 25.64 14.83
CA ALA A 310 -9.55 26.22 13.76
C ALA A 310 -9.77 25.23 12.61
N LEU A 311 -10.90 25.34 11.91
CA LEU A 311 -11.17 24.61 10.68
C LEU A 311 -10.70 25.45 9.47
N LEU A 312 -9.65 24.98 8.79
CA LEU A 312 -9.05 25.66 7.64
C LEU A 312 -9.61 25.09 6.34
N GLU A 313 -10.11 25.96 5.48
CA GLU A 313 -10.42 25.60 4.10
C GLU A 313 -9.15 25.53 3.26
N ARG A 314 -9.20 24.74 2.17
CA ARG A 314 -8.06 24.45 1.27
C ARG A 314 -7.27 25.71 0.85
N GLU A 315 -7.96 26.83 0.68
CA GLU A 315 -7.38 28.10 0.26
C GLU A 315 -6.67 28.78 1.45
N GLY A 316 -5.33 28.81 1.43
CA GLY A 316 -4.53 29.67 2.32
C GLY A 316 -3.50 28.99 3.22
N PHE A 317 -3.51 27.66 3.35
CA PHE A 317 -2.51 26.93 4.18
C PHE A 317 -1.70 25.89 3.41
N LEU A 318 -2.12 25.49 2.21
CA LEU A 318 -1.34 24.60 1.36
C LEU A 318 -0.23 25.37 0.63
N SER A 319 0.94 24.74 0.49
CA SER A 319 2.01 25.20 -0.38
C SER A 319 1.57 25.29 -1.85
N GLU A 320 2.40 25.89 -2.71
CA GLU A 320 2.18 25.91 -4.16
C GLU A 320 2.03 24.50 -4.79
N TYR A 321 2.54 23.47 -4.10
CA TYR A 321 2.45 22.06 -4.49
C TYR A 321 1.21 21.34 -3.90
N GLY A 322 0.29 22.08 -3.25
CA GLY A 322 -0.93 21.53 -2.67
C GLY A 322 -0.70 20.69 -1.41
N THR A 323 0.42 20.91 -0.70
CA THR A 323 0.79 20.13 0.50
C THR A 323 1.10 21.00 1.70
N VAL A 324 0.98 20.46 2.91
CA VAL A 324 1.39 21.09 4.17
C VAL A 324 2.09 20.05 5.05
N ASN A 325 3.02 20.48 5.91
CA ASN A 325 3.61 19.60 6.91
C ASN A 325 2.52 19.16 7.90
N VAL A 326 2.43 17.85 8.21
CA VAL A 326 1.41 17.35 9.16
C VAL A 326 1.56 17.96 10.56
N ARG A 327 2.75 18.46 10.91
CA ARG A 327 3.01 19.14 12.19
C ARG A 327 2.53 20.59 12.24
N GLU A 328 2.20 21.16 11.09
CA GLU A 328 1.55 22.47 10.96
C GLU A 328 0.01 22.33 10.98
N THR A 329 -0.51 21.13 11.23
CA THR A 329 -1.94 20.84 11.43
C THR A 329 -2.16 20.23 12.82
N ALA A 330 -3.42 20.02 13.20
CA ALA A 330 -3.75 19.25 14.40
C ALA A 330 -3.71 17.72 14.18
N GLY A 331 -3.32 17.24 13.01
CA GLY A 331 -3.21 15.80 12.71
C GLY A 331 -4.51 15.12 12.27
N TRP A 332 -5.53 15.88 11.86
CA TRP A 332 -6.76 15.35 11.29
C TRP A 332 -7.43 16.33 10.32
N ASN A 333 -8.33 15.82 9.48
CA ASN A 333 -9.19 16.60 8.60
C ASN A 333 -10.65 16.17 8.74
N LEU A 334 -11.56 16.91 8.11
CA LEU A 334 -12.99 16.66 8.15
C LEU A 334 -13.62 16.97 6.79
N SER A 335 -14.47 16.07 6.31
CA SER A 335 -15.43 16.36 5.25
C SER A 335 -16.85 16.23 5.81
N CYS A 336 -17.76 17.16 5.47
CA CYS A 336 -19.13 17.18 5.99
C CYS A 336 -20.16 17.67 4.97
N GLN A 337 -21.45 17.38 5.24
CA GLN A 337 -22.57 17.78 4.37
C GLN A 337 -22.92 19.26 4.46
N SER A 338 -22.75 19.85 5.64
CA SER A 338 -23.12 21.23 5.98
C SER A 338 -22.28 21.69 7.18
N ASP A 339 -22.39 22.97 7.53
CA ASP A 339 -21.62 23.53 8.64
C ASP A 339 -22.22 23.29 10.04
N ALA A 340 -23.41 22.70 10.13
CA ALA A 340 -24.09 22.44 11.39
C ALA A 340 -23.36 21.37 12.23
N ASP A 341 -23.48 21.48 13.56
CA ASP A 341 -22.82 20.57 14.51
C ASP A 341 -23.29 19.11 14.37
N ASP A 342 -24.54 18.91 13.96
CA ASP A 342 -25.18 17.61 13.70
C ASP A 342 -25.00 17.13 12.24
N SER A 343 -24.15 17.80 11.45
CA SER A 343 -23.97 17.45 10.04
C SER A 343 -23.28 16.09 9.88
N PRO A 344 -23.81 15.18 9.03
CA PRO A 344 -23.12 13.95 8.66
C PRO A 344 -21.71 14.23 8.13
N SER A 345 -20.74 13.56 8.73
CA SER A 345 -19.32 13.87 8.57
C SER A 345 -18.44 12.62 8.53
N LEU A 346 -17.29 12.76 7.86
CA LEU A 346 -16.21 11.79 7.84
C LEU A 346 -14.88 12.52 8.11
N ALA A 347 -14.14 12.09 9.11
CA ALA A 347 -12.79 12.57 9.38
C ALA A 347 -11.73 11.53 9.03
N LEU A 348 -10.56 11.99 8.55
CA LEU A 348 -9.32 11.20 8.52
C LEU A 348 -8.38 11.72 9.61
N VAL A 349 -7.88 10.82 10.46
CA VAL A 349 -6.90 11.09 11.51
C VAL A 349 -5.55 10.52 11.10
N TYR A 350 -4.55 11.38 10.97
CA TYR A 350 -3.23 11.07 10.40
C TYR A 350 -2.04 11.46 11.27
N GLY A 351 -2.28 12.04 12.45
CA GLY A 351 -1.22 12.29 13.43
C GLY A 351 -0.26 13.41 13.03
N ARG A 352 0.81 13.56 13.80
CA ARG A 352 1.77 14.70 13.70
C ARG A 352 3.22 14.25 13.83
N ASP A 353 3.57 13.14 13.20
CA ASP A 353 4.93 12.57 13.20
C ASP A 353 5.54 12.42 14.60
N LYS A 354 4.85 11.70 15.49
CA LYS A 354 5.23 11.63 16.92
C LYS A 354 6.62 11.01 17.18
N HIS A 355 7.20 10.31 16.21
CA HIS A 355 8.52 9.66 16.35
C HIS A 355 9.67 10.36 15.61
N LEU A 356 9.42 11.49 14.92
CA LEU A 356 10.39 12.07 13.97
C LEU A 356 11.76 12.32 14.61
N GLU A 357 11.80 12.96 15.78
CA GLU A 357 13.06 13.29 16.47
C GLU A 357 13.89 12.02 16.74
N ARG A 358 13.25 10.99 17.29
CA ARG A 358 13.91 9.71 17.61
C ARG A 358 14.42 9.02 16.35
N GLU A 359 13.67 9.05 15.26
CA GLU A 359 14.07 8.40 14.01
C GLU A 359 15.20 9.17 13.29
N LEU A 360 15.22 10.51 13.40
CA LEU A 360 16.34 11.33 12.91
C LEU A 360 17.62 11.09 13.73
N GLU A 361 17.51 10.90 15.04
CA GLU A 361 18.64 10.52 15.91
C GLU A 361 19.19 9.14 15.53
N ARG A 362 18.32 8.13 15.38
CA ARG A 362 18.71 6.80 14.90
C ARG A 362 19.44 6.87 13.56
N LYS A 363 18.91 7.65 12.61
CA LYS A 363 19.55 7.88 11.32
C LYS A 363 20.95 8.50 11.47
N ALA A 364 21.10 9.51 12.34
CA ALA A 364 22.40 10.15 12.58
C ALA A 364 23.42 9.19 13.21
N ASN A 365 22.96 8.24 14.04
CA ASN A 365 23.80 7.23 14.68
C ASN A 365 24.08 6.00 13.79
N GLY A 366 23.52 5.94 12.58
CA GLY A 366 23.64 4.77 11.70
C GLY A 366 22.83 3.55 12.16
N GLU A 367 21.85 3.75 13.05
CA GLU A 367 20.93 2.71 13.50
C GLU A 367 19.81 2.48 12.47
N ALA A 368 19.08 1.37 12.61
CA ALA A 368 17.88 1.13 11.79
C ALA A 368 16.79 2.16 12.12
N TYR A 369 16.25 2.80 11.08
CA TYR A 369 15.20 3.82 11.20
C TYR A 369 14.18 3.65 10.07
N CYS A 370 12.95 4.10 10.30
CA CYS A 370 11.88 4.14 9.31
C CYS A 370 11.64 5.56 8.77
N GLN A 371 11.56 6.58 9.62
CA GLN A 371 11.24 7.95 9.19
C GLN A 371 12.50 8.77 8.92
N PHE A 372 12.51 9.53 7.83
CA PHE A 372 13.72 10.26 7.40
C PHE A 372 13.55 11.78 7.25
N THR A 373 12.32 12.28 7.28
CA THR A 373 11.96 13.71 7.31
C THR A 373 10.48 13.86 7.70
N HIS A 374 9.97 15.09 7.74
CA HIS A 374 8.57 15.40 8.04
C HIS A 374 7.61 14.86 6.98
N SER A 375 6.49 14.29 7.41
CA SER A 375 5.39 13.83 6.59
C SER A 375 4.55 15.01 6.08
N LEU A 376 3.84 14.79 4.97
CA LEU A 376 3.02 15.82 4.34
C LEU A 376 1.56 15.39 4.28
N TYR A 377 0.65 16.33 4.46
CA TYR A 377 -0.76 16.20 4.08
C TYR A 377 -0.96 16.85 2.71
N ARG A 378 -1.68 16.19 1.80
CA ARG A 378 -2.10 16.71 0.50
C ARG A 378 -3.62 16.72 0.39
N ASP A 379 -4.13 17.82 -0.15
CA ASP A 379 -5.55 17.99 -0.45
C ASP A 379 -5.73 18.65 -1.81
N TRP A 380 -6.57 18.04 -2.65
CA TRP A 380 -6.77 18.51 -4.01
C TRP A 380 -8.15 18.15 -4.56
N ARG A 381 -8.79 19.09 -5.27
CA ARG A 381 -10.04 18.81 -6.02
C ARG A 381 -9.74 18.22 -7.39
N ALA A 382 -10.10 16.95 -7.60
CA ALA A 382 -9.74 16.25 -8.82
C ALA A 382 -10.37 16.93 -10.07
N ASN A 383 -9.56 17.44 -11.00
CA ASN A 383 -9.99 18.29 -12.13
C ASN A 383 -10.58 19.67 -11.75
N GLU A 384 -10.12 20.30 -10.68
CA GLU A 384 -10.58 21.63 -10.21
C GLU A 384 -10.93 22.65 -11.32
N PRO A 385 -10.13 22.86 -12.40
CA PRO A 385 -10.51 23.83 -13.43
C PRO A 385 -11.85 23.51 -14.09
N LEU A 386 -12.17 22.22 -14.26
CA LEU A 386 -13.41 21.79 -14.90
C LEU A 386 -14.65 22.11 -14.05
N TYR A 387 -14.56 22.10 -12.72
CA TYR A 387 -15.69 22.50 -11.85
C TYR A 387 -16.06 23.98 -12.05
N LYS A 388 -15.06 24.82 -12.34
CA LYS A 388 -15.25 26.26 -12.56
C LYS A 388 -15.67 26.56 -14.01
N THR A 389 -15.17 25.80 -14.99
CA THR A 389 -15.38 26.13 -16.42
C THR A 389 -16.46 25.30 -17.11
N THR A 390 -16.49 23.98 -16.87
CA THR A 390 -17.18 23.00 -17.73
C THR A 390 -18.34 22.31 -17.01
N TRP A 391 -18.12 21.88 -15.77
CA TRP A 391 -19.09 21.17 -14.92
C TRP A 391 -19.78 22.14 -13.98
N LYS A 392 -20.34 23.24 -14.52
CA LYS A 392 -21.06 24.24 -13.70
C LYS A 392 -22.32 23.67 -13.02
N ASP A 393 -22.80 22.55 -13.53
CA ASP A 393 -23.93 21.75 -13.09
C ASP A 393 -23.52 20.60 -12.15
N TRP A 394 -22.27 20.52 -11.69
CA TRP A 394 -21.76 19.38 -10.90
C TRP A 394 -22.63 19.04 -9.68
N ALA A 395 -23.24 20.05 -9.04
CA ALA A 395 -24.08 19.88 -7.85
C ALA A 395 -25.40 19.12 -8.14
N THR A 396 -25.85 19.11 -9.40
CA THR A 396 -27.10 18.44 -9.82
C THR A 396 -26.86 17.30 -10.81
N ARG A 397 -25.60 17.05 -11.20
CA ARG A 397 -25.22 15.97 -12.12
C ARG A 397 -25.40 14.60 -11.46
N PRO A 398 -25.68 13.55 -12.24
CA PRO A 398 -25.60 12.18 -11.74
C PRO A 398 -24.21 11.93 -11.15
N GLU A 399 -24.17 11.36 -9.95
CA GLU A 399 -22.94 11.27 -9.17
C GLU A 399 -21.84 10.43 -9.82
N ASN A 400 -22.21 9.53 -10.73
CA ASN A 400 -21.32 8.66 -11.50
C ASN A 400 -20.94 9.18 -12.89
N SER A 401 -21.31 10.42 -13.23
CA SER A 401 -21.10 10.98 -14.59
C SER A 401 -19.87 11.87 -14.72
N PHE A 402 -19.09 12.04 -13.65
CA PHE A 402 -17.88 12.87 -13.61
C PHE A 402 -16.94 12.38 -12.49
N ARG A 403 -15.72 12.91 -12.46
CA ARG A 403 -14.70 12.56 -11.47
C ARG A 403 -14.98 13.24 -10.13
N ASN A 404 -16.08 12.84 -9.49
CA ASN A 404 -16.69 13.41 -8.29
C ASN A 404 -15.85 13.14 -7.03
N TYR A 405 -14.76 13.90 -6.85
CA TYR A 405 -13.76 13.55 -5.83
C TYR A 405 -12.88 14.71 -5.36
N ASP A 406 -12.74 14.84 -4.04
CA ASP A 406 -11.65 15.55 -3.39
C ASP A 406 -10.64 14.56 -2.81
N VAL A 407 -9.38 14.64 -3.26
CA VAL A 407 -8.26 13.80 -2.83
C VAL A 407 -7.86 14.16 -1.40
N CYS A 408 -7.70 13.16 -0.55
CA CYS A 408 -7.10 13.21 0.78
C CYS A 408 -5.94 12.22 0.85
N GLU A 409 -4.73 12.72 1.05
CA GLU A 409 -3.54 11.89 0.98
C GLU A 409 -2.56 12.32 2.07
N ILE A 410 -2.08 11.33 2.81
CA ILE A 410 -0.93 11.50 3.71
C ILE A 410 0.27 10.92 3.01
N ILE A 411 1.37 11.68 2.98
CA ILE A 411 2.64 11.27 2.42
C ILE A 411 3.61 11.01 3.58
N PRO A 412 3.48 9.89 4.31
CA PRO A 412 4.39 9.61 5.40
C PRO A 412 5.80 9.40 4.85
N LYS A 413 6.77 10.14 5.39
CA LYS A 413 8.17 10.08 4.94
C LYS A 413 8.92 8.96 5.64
N LEU A 414 8.38 7.76 5.47
CA LEU A 414 8.99 6.50 5.88
C LEU A 414 9.69 5.85 4.69
N ARG A 415 10.73 5.05 4.97
CA ARG A 415 11.42 4.24 3.97
C ARG A 415 11.16 2.76 4.18
N ILE A 416 10.93 2.04 3.09
CA ILE A 416 10.80 0.59 3.06
C ILE A 416 12.00 0.04 2.29
N VAL A 417 13.08 -0.22 3.01
CA VAL A 417 14.30 -0.79 2.42
C VAL A 417 14.12 -2.28 2.13
N PRO A 418 14.86 -2.84 1.17
CA PRO A 418 14.87 -4.28 0.92
C PRO A 418 15.10 -5.11 2.19
N GLY A 419 14.33 -6.17 2.37
CA GLY A 419 14.34 -7.04 3.54
C GLY A 419 13.66 -6.47 4.79
N SER A 420 13.22 -5.21 4.78
CA SER A 420 12.55 -4.59 5.93
C SER A 420 11.03 -4.68 5.86
N THR A 421 10.41 -4.55 7.03
CA THR A 421 8.96 -4.46 7.18
C THR A 421 8.63 -3.21 7.98
N ILE A 422 7.72 -2.38 7.47
CA ILE A 422 7.17 -1.24 8.21
C ILE A 422 5.72 -1.49 8.57
N TRP A 423 5.20 -0.72 9.51
CA TRP A 423 3.77 -0.59 9.76
C TRP A 423 3.36 0.88 9.88
N PHE A 424 2.11 1.17 9.56
CA PHE A 424 1.50 2.48 9.67
C PHE A 424 0.02 2.35 10.05
N ARG A 425 -0.44 3.13 11.03
CA ARG A 425 -1.82 3.13 11.53
C ARG A 425 -2.45 4.52 11.43
N SER A 426 -3.68 4.57 10.95
CA SER A 426 -4.52 5.77 10.83
C SER A 426 -5.98 5.42 11.14
N TYR A 427 -6.84 6.43 11.24
CA TYR A 427 -8.25 6.25 11.58
C TYR A 427 -9.17 7.02 10.65
N LEU A 428 -10.33 6.45 10.34
CA LEU A 428 -11.49 7.18 9.85
C LEU A 428 -12.53 7.29 10.97
N VAL A 429 -13.28 8.39 10.98
CA VAL A 429 -14.36 8.59 11.97
C VAL A 429 -15.63 9.02 11.24
N VAL A 430 -16.66 8.19 11.34
CA VAL A 430 -18.03 8.46 10.88
C VAL A 430 -18.84 9.03 12.04
N GLY A 431 -19.64 10.07 11.78
CA GLY A 431 -20.46 10.68 12.83
C GLY A 431 -21.05 12.02 12.45
N GLU A 432 -21.65 12.68 13.42
CA GLU A 432 -22.03 14.09 13.35
C GLU A 432 -20.81 14.99 13.55
N LYS A 433 -20.77 16.15 12.87
CA LYS A 433 -19.61 17.06 12.79
C LYS A 433 -18.94 17.29 14.15
N ALA A 434 -19.67 17.78 15.15
CA ALA A 434 -19.10 18.12 16.45
C ALA A 434 -18.54 16.89 17.20
N ALA A 435 -19.25 15.75 17.15
CA ALA A 435 -18.80 14.51 17.78
C ALA A 435 -17.59 13.92 17.06
N THR A 436 -17.60 13.92 15.73
CA THR A 436 -16.51 13.46 14.87
C THR A 436 -15.24 14.27 15.11
N MET A 437 -15.32 15.60 15.22
CA MET A 437 -14.17 16.45 15.54
C MET A 437 -13.52 16.06 16.88
N LYS A 438 -14.34 15.93 17.94
CA LYS A 438 -13.86 15.55 19.27
C LYS A 438 -13.21 14.15 19.28
N ARG A 439 -13.82 13.19 18.59
CA ARG A 439 -13.28 11.83 18.44
C ARG A 439 -11.97 11.86 17.65
N ALA A 440 -11.92 12.57 16.53
CA ALA A 440 -10.73 12.70 15.70
C ALA A 440 -9.55 13.28 16.49
N GLU A 441 -9.78 14.36 17.25
CA GLU A 441 -8.78 14.97 18.14
C GLU A 441 -8.24 13.95 19.16
N SER A 442 -9.12 13.16 19.78
CA SER A 442 -8.71 12.14 20.76
C SER A 442 -7.86 11.01 20.17
N LEU A 443 -7.92 10.78 18.85
CA LEU A 443 -7.22 9.70 18.15
C LEU A 443 -5.85 10.12 17.59
N VAL A 444 -5.52 11.41 17.60
CA VAL A 444 -4.28 11.94 16.99
C VAL A 444 -3.03 11.26 17.55
N ASP A 445 -2.97 11.07 18.87
CA ASP A 445 -1.81 10.44 19.54
C ASP A 445 -1.79 8.91 19.38
N HIS A 446 -2.90 8.32 18.92
CA HIS A 446 -3.01 6.90 18.62
C HIS A 446 -2.51 6.54 17.21
N VAL A 447 -2.39 7.53 16.31
CA VAL A 447 -1.70 7.36 15.03
C VAL A 447 -0.24 7.00 15.28
N ASP A 448 0.26 5.97 14.59
CA ASP A 448 1.54 5.36 14.92
C ASP A 448 2.14 4.59 13.74
N TYR A 449 3.44 4.36 13.79
CA TYR A 449 4.22 3.71 12.75
C TYR A 449 5.58 3.25 13.28
N GLY A 450 6.21 2.34 12.55
CA GLY A 450 7.56 1.90 12.89
C GLY A 450 8.08 0.75 12.04
N LEU A 451 9.28 0.28 12.40
CA LEU A 451 9.84 -0.97 11.90
C LEU A 451 9.22 -2.17 12.63
N LEU A 452 8.99 -3.25 11.90
CA LEU A 452 8.70 -4.58 12.47
C LEU A 452 9.89 -5.50 12.22
N ASN A 453 10.29 -6.20 13.27
CA ASN A 453 11.29 -7.26 13.21
C ASN A 453 10.68 -8.55 13.73
N PHE A 454 10.79 -9.62 12.95
CA PHE A 454 10.30 -10.95 13.32
C PHE A 454 11.49 -11.83 13.64
N ASN A 455 11.65 -12.18 14.92
CA ASN A 455 12.71 -13.07 15.36
C ASN A 455 12.46 -14.48 14.81
N ALA A 456 13.40 -14.99 14.00
CA ALA A 456 13.28 -16.31 13.39
C ALA A 456 13.19 -17.45 14.42
N SER A 457 13.76 -17.31 15.63
CA SER A 457 13.65 -18.35 16.68
C SER A 457 12.29 -18.42 17.34
N GLU A 458 11.47 -17.37 17.22
CA GLU A 458 10.15 -17.25 17.84
C GLU A 458 9.02 -17.23 16.81
N CYS A 459 9.36 -17.09 15.53
CA CYS A 459 8.40 -17.01 14.46
C CYS A 459 7.69 -18.37 14.28
N PRO A 460 6.35 -18.40 14.28
CA PRO A 460 5.62 -19.63 13.97
C PRO A 460 5.94 -20.08 12.54
N MET A 461 5.87 -21.39 12.33
CA MET A 461 6.08 -22.00 11.02
C MET A 461 4.77 -22.60 10.50
N THR A 462 4.60 -22.57 9.18
CA THR A 462 3.49 -23.21 8.47
C THR A 462 3.99 -24.50 7.85
N THR A 463 3.35 -25.62 8.18
CA THR A 463 3.61 -26.93 7.58
C THR A 463 2.89 -27.06 6.23
N VAL A 464 3.59 -27.61 5.25
CA VAL A 464 3.11 -27.82 3.88
C VAL A 464 3.41 -29.26 3.48
N THR A 465 2.39 -29.95 2.96
CA THR A 465 2.53 -31.28 2.38
C THR A 465 2.19 -31.22 0.90
N ARG A 466 3.10 -31.67 0.04
CA ARG A 466 2.91 -31.71 -1.42
C ARG A 466 3.78 -32.81 -2.04
N GLU A 467 3.22 -33.55 -3.00
CA GLU A 467 3.97 -34.60 -3.74
C GLU A 467 4.63 -35.64 -2.81
N GLY A 468 4.04 -35.91 -1.65
CA GLY A 468 4.59 -36.82 -0.64
C GLY A 468 5.69 -36.22 0.24
N ALA A 469 6.19 -35.02 -0.06
CA ALA A 469 7.11 -34.28 0.79
C ALA A 469 6.36 -33.43 1.82
N THR A 470 6.91 -33.31 3.03
CA THR A 470 6.42 -32.42 4.09
C THR A 470 7.54 -31.52 4.57
N PHE A 471 7.29 -30.21 4.57
CA PHE A 471 8.25 -29.19 4.96
C PHE A 471 7.57 -28.00 5.61
N GLN A 472 8.36 -27.13 6.23
CA GLN A 472 7.89 -25.98 6.99
C GLN A 472 8.56 -24.70 6.49
N LEU A 473 7.79 -23.61 6.47
CA LEU A 473 8.25 -22.25 6.18
C LEU A 473 7.88 -21.32 7.34
N PHE A 474 8.58 -20.20 7.51
CA PHE A 474 8.17 -19.19 8.48
C PHE A 474 6.83 -18.56 8.06
N ALA A 475 5.96 -18.27 9.01
CA ALA A 475 4.69 -17.61 8.71
C ALA A 475 4.84 -16.09 8.46
N LYS A 476 5.92 -15.48 8.97
CA LYS A 476 6.17 -14.03 8.95
C LYS A 476 7.50 -13.71 8.24
N PRO A 477 7.70 -12.48 7.72
CA PRO A 477 8.91 -12.11 7.00
C PRO A 477 10.11 -11.94 7.94
N VAL A 478 10.76 -13.05 8.29
CA VAL A 478 11.99 -13.06 9.09
C VAL A 478 13.19 -12.59 8.24
N SER A 479 14.21 -12.04 8.89
CA SER A 479 15.40 -11.53 8.20
C SER A 479 16.09 -12.61 7.35
N GLY A 480 16.39 -12.30 6.09
CA GLY A 480 17.06 -13.21 5.15
C GLY A 480 16.15 -14.26 4.50
N ALA A 481 14.84 -14.20 4.71
CA ALA A 481 13.86 -15.04 4.04
C ALA A 481 13.16 -14.31 2.87
N LEU A 482 12.64 -15.08 1.92
CA LEU A 482 11.78 -14.61 0.84
C LEU A 482 10.37 -15.19 0.96
N PRO A 483 9.34 -14.43 0.58
CA PRO A 483 8.00 -14.99 0.45
C PRO A 483 8.02 -16.09 -0.62
N VAL A 484 7.33 -17.19 -0.36
CA VAL A 484 7.13 -18.28 -1.32
C VAL A 484 5.66 -18.32 -1.70
N PHE A 485 5.38 -18.12 -2.97
CA PHE A 485 4.04 -18.10 -3.54
C PHE A 485 3.69 -19.46 -4.13
N GLU A 486 2.44 -19.87 -4.01
CA GLU A 486 1.86 -20.88 -4.89
C GLU A 486 1.25 -20.15 -6.09
N ILE A 487 1.76 -20.47 -7.29
CA ILE A 487 1.25 -19.93 -8.55
C ILE A 487 0.95 -21.07 -9.52
N GLU A 488 -0.01 -20.84 -10.40
CA GLU A 488 -0.45 -21.78 -11.43
C GLU A 488 -0.33 -21.13 -12.82
N GLN A 489 0.31 -21.79 -13.77
CA GLN A 489 0.30 -21.36 -15.17
C GLN A 489 -1.13 -21.52 -15.71
N ALA A 490 -1.67 -20.45 -16.29
CA ALA A 490 -3.11 -20.33 -16.52
C ALA A 490 -3.69 -21.34 -17.53
N GLU A 491 -2.91 -21.77 -18.52
CA GLU A 491 -3.31 -22.61 -19.67
C GLU A 491 -3.07 -24.11 -19.43
N THR A 492 -1.89 -24.44 -18.90
CA THR A 492 -1.40 -25.80 -18.65
C THR A 492 -1.84 -26.33 -17.29
N GLY A 493 -2.19 -25.43 -16.36
CA GLY A 493 -2.47 -25.78 -14.97
C GLY A 493 -1.24 -26.18 -14.15
N GLN A 494 -0.02 -26.00 -14.69
CA GLN A 494 1.22 -26.30 -13.96
C GLN A 494 1.31 -25.44 -12.71
N ARG A 495 1.41 -26.08 -11.53
CA ARG A 495 1.57 -25.40 -10.25
C ARG A 495 3.00 -25.50 -9.75
N ILE A 496 3.54 -24.41 -9.23
CA ILE A 496 4.88 -24.38 -8.62
C ILE A 496 4.87 -23.59 -7.31
N PHE A 497 5.96 -23.71 -6.54
CA PHE A 497 6.22 -22.90 -5.37
C PHE A 497 7.46 -22.05 -5.64
N THR A 498 7.34 -20.74 -5.62
CA THR A 498 8.40 -19.85 -6.11
C THR A 498 8.44 -18.54 -5.32
N PRO A 499 9.62 -17.97 -5.05
CA PRO A 499 9.73 -16.61 -4.56
C PRO A 499 9.50 -15.55 -5.64
N ASP A 500 9.40 -15.97 -6.91
CA ASP A 500 9.17 -15.09 -8.04
C ASP A 500 7.69 -15.10 -8.45
N PRO A 501 6.89 -14.06 -8.09
CA PRO A 501 5.50 -13.97 -8.52
C PRO A 501 5.36 -13.69 -10.03
N TYR A 502 6.43 -13.32 -10.73
CA TYR A 502 6.45 -13.11 -12.19
C TYR A 502 6.90 -14.34 -12.97
N TYR A 503 7.12 -15.49 -12.34
CA TYR A 503 7.73 -16.65 -13.01
C TYR A 503 7.01 -17.07 -14.31
N PHE A 504 5.68 -17.05 -14.32
CA PHE A 504 4.89 -17.32 -15.52
C PHE A 504 4.49 -16.06 -16.31
N VAL A 505 4.87 -14.86 -15.85
CA VAL A 505 4.56 -13.61 -16.56
C VAL A 505 5.46 -13.50 -17.78
N GLU A 506 4.84 -13.24 -18.93
CA GLU A 506 5.59 -13.03 -20.16
C GLU A 506 6.50 -11.82 -20.04
N SER A 507 7.74 -11.98 -20.50
CA SER A 507 8.71 -10.90 -20.49
C SER A 507 9.68 -10.96 -21.66
N GLU A 508 10.08 -9.79 -22.11
CA GLU A 508 10.98 -9.59 -23.26
C GLU A 508 12.22 -8.83 -22.81
N SER A 509 13.41 -9.24 -23.27
CA SER A 509 14.65 -8.52 -22.96
C SER A 509 14.66 -7.17 -23.67
N LEU A 510 15.09 -6.12 -22.98
CA LEU A 510 15.17 -4.77 -23.52
C LEU A 510 16.62 -4.28 -23.48
N ASP A 511 17.11 -3.86 -24.64
CA ASP A 511 18.39 -3.17 -24.74
C ASP A 511 18.16 -1.66 -24.60
N LEU A 512 18.03 -1.19 -23.38
CA LEU A 512 17.90 0.24 -23.07
C LEU A 512 19.31 0.83 -23.05
N ASN A 513 19.86 1.15 -24.23
CA ASN A 513 21.21 1.72 -24.45
C ASN A 513 21.40 3.09 -23.73
N LEU A 514 21.37 3.11 -22.41
CA LEU A 514 21.54 4.30 -21.61
C LEU A 514 23.01 4.75 -21.64
N PRO A 515 23.27 6.07 -21.63
CA PRO A 515 24.62 6.60 -21.65
C PRO A 515 25.48 6.00 -20.53
N SER A 516 26.78 5.79 -20.78
CA SER A 516 27.69 5.11 -19.83
C SER A 516 27.77 5.77 -18.45
N ARG A 517 27.50 7.08 -18.37
CA ARG A 517 27.48 7.88 -17.13
C ARG A 517 26.08 8.08 -16.54
N HIS A 518 25.05 7.45 -17.09
CA HIS A 518 23.68 7.62 -16.63
C HIS A 518 23.50 7.01 -15.23
N PRO A 519 22.91 7.73 -14.26
CA PRO A 519 22.85 7.28 -12.86
C PRO A 519 22.05 6.00 -12.67
N GLN A 520 21.09 5.71 -13.55
CA GLN A 520 20.26 4.50 -13.50
C GLN A 520 20.74 3.40 -14.47
N ARG A 521 21.92 3.54 -15.10
CA ARG A 521 22.40 2.58 -16.11
C ARG A 521 22.45 1.15 -15.58
N ASP A 522 23.01 0.95 -14.40
CA ASP A 522 23.18 -0.39 -13.80
C ASP A 522 21.85 -1.04 -13.43
N TYR A 523 20.80 -0.24 -13.19
CA TYR A 523 19.46 -0.76 -12.97
C TYR A 523 18.81 -1.26 -14.28
N PHE A 524 19.03 -0.55 -15.38
CA PHE A 524 18.40 -0.84 -16.67
C PHE A 524 19.28 -1.67 -17.63
N ALA A 525 20.49 -2.08 -17.23
CA ALA A 525 21.42 -2.81 -18.08
C ALA A 525 20.84 -4.14 -18.60
N ASP A 526 20.11 -4.85 -17.74
CA ASP A 526 19.42 -6.12 -18.05
C ASP A 526 17.90 -5.95 -18.00
N ALA A 527 17.40 -4.77 -18.40
CA ALA A 527 15.99 -4.45 -18.34
C ALA A 527 15.14 -5.46 -19.12
N ARG A 528 13.96 -5.77 -18.58
CA ARG A 528 12.96 -6.60 -19.23
C ARG A 528 11.62 -5.87 -19.23
N GLY A 529 10.86 -5.99 -20.31
CA GLY A 529 9.46 -5.59 -20.34
C GLY A 529 8.61 -6.73 -19.81
N TYR A 530 7.76 -6.47 -18.83
CA TYR A 530 6.82 -7.42 -18.23
C TYR A 530 5.40 -7.11 -18.67
N PHE A 531 4.64 -8.14 -19.06
CA PHE A 531 3.28 -8.01 -19.61
C PHE A 531 2.28 -8.83 -18.79
N LEU A 532 1.77 -8.26 -17.69
CA LEU A 532 0.80 -8.93 -16.82
C LEU A 532 -0.54 -9.19 -17.53
N ASP A 533 -0.86 -8.40 -18.55
CA ASP A 533 -2.12 -8.49 -19.27
C ASP A 533 -2.22 -9.62 -20.28
N ARG A 534 -1.13 -10.37 -20.50
CA ARG A 534 -1.12 -11.61 -21.30
C ARG A 534 -1.59 -12.84 -20.50
N ASN A 535 -1.96 -12.66 -19.22
CA ASN A 535 -2.73 -13.59 -18.36
C ASN A 535 -2.21 -15.05 -18.24
N HIS A 536 -0.89 -15.22 -18.16
CA HIS A 536 -0.29 -16.56 -18.06
C HIS A 536 -0.16 -17.10 -16.62
N SER A 537 -0.49 -16.31 -15.59
CA SER A 537 -0.28 -16.69 -14.17
C SER A 537 -1.54 -16.49 -13.33
N LYS A 538 -1.87 -17.48 -12.50
CA LYS A 538 -2.84 -17.39 -11.41
C LYS A 538 -2.11 -17.44 -10.08
N TRP A 539 -2.11 -16.35 -9.34
CA TRP A 539 -1.55 -16.28 -7.99
C TRP A 539 -2.56 -16.87 -6.99
N LYS A 540 -2.19 -17.93 -6.29
CA LYS A 540 -3.12 -18.72 -5.47
C LYS A 540 -3.09 -18.30 -4.00
N ARG A 541 -1.89 -18.22 -3.41
CA ARG A 541 -1.69 -17.89 -1.99
C ARG A 541 -0.22 -17.64 -1.67
N LEU A 542 0.03 -17.05 -0.51
CA LEU A 542 1.33 -17.09 0.15
C LEU A 542 1.45 -18.42 0.92
N VAL A 543 2.52 -19.17 0.65
CA VAL A 543 2.82 -20.43 1.35
C VAL A 543 3.48 -20.14 2.70
N GLY A 544 4.42 -19.21 2.71
CA GLY A 544 5.19 -18.78 3.89
C GLY A 544 6.46 -18.07 3.43
N TYR A 545 7.46 -18.01 4.30
CA TYR A 545 8.76 -17.40 4.05
C TYR A 545 9.88 -18.43 4.22
N ALA A 546 10.73 -18.56 3.20
CA ALA A 546 11.83 -19.53 3.15
C ALA A 546 13.17 -18.81 3.09
N MET A 547 14.19 -19.41 3.71
CA MET A 547 15.50 -18.76 3.85
C MET A 547 16.25 -18.77 2.51
N VAL A 548 16.85 -17.63 2.14
CA VAL A 548 17.70 -17.56 0.93
C VAL A 548 18.98 -18.38 1.11
N LYS A 549 19.56 -18.33 2.32
CA LYS A 549 20.75 -19.09 2.69
C LYS A 549 20.38 -20.14 3.73
N ARG A 550 21.05 -21.30 3.69
CA ARG A 550 20.92 -22.30 4.73
C ARG A 550 21.22 -21.66 6.09
N PRO A 551 20.35 -21.81 7.11
CA PRO A 551 20.63 -21.32 8.45
C PRO A 551 21.94 -21.91 9.00
N ALA A 552 22.77 -21.05 9.61
CA ALA A 552 24.04 -21.46 10.20
C ALA A 552 23.82 -22.38 11.41
N ALA A 553 24.61 -23.45 11.52
CA ALA A 553 24.40 -24.56 12.46
C ALA A 553 24.38 -24.16 13.95
N ASP A 554 24.94 -23.00 14.28
CA ASP A 554 25.03 -22.41 15.60
C ASP A 554 23.79 -21.58 16.00
N LEU A 555 22.91 -21.24 15.05
CA LEU A 555 21.68 -20.54 15.35
C LEU A 555 20.62 -21.51 15.89
N LEU A 556 19.82 -21.08 16.87
CA LEU A 556 18.69 -21.87 17.39
C LEU A 556 17.71 -22.31 16.30
N ILE A 557 17.59 -21.53 15.22
CA ILE A 557 16.78 -21.84 14.03
C ILE A 557 17.34 -22.98 13.18
N ALA A 558 18.61 -23.34 13.34
CA ALA A 558 19.25 -24.44 12.61
C ALA A 558 19.00 -25.80 13.25
N LYS A 559 18.29 -25.87 14.39
CA LYS A 559 17.81 -27.14 14.97
C LYS A 559 16.72 -27.74 14.08
N GLY A 560 17.11 -28.38 12.99
CA GLY A 560 16.24 -29.03 12.02
C GLY A 560 16.99 -29.40 10.75
N ASN A 561 16.44 -30.33 9.98
CA ASN A 561 16.96 -30.60 8.64
C ASN A 561 16.49 -29.49 7.71
N TRP A 562 17.41 -28.99 6.91
CA TRP A 562 17.16 -27.92 5.93
C TRP A 562 17.55 -28.45 4.57
N GLU A 563 16.60 -28.40 3.65
CA GLU A 563 16.76 -28.89 2.29
C GLU A 563 16.31 -27.80 1.32
N ARG A 564 16.79 -27.91 0.09
CA ARG A 564 16.38 -27.00 -0.97
C ARG A 564 14.97 -27.35 -1.42
N LEU A 565 14.16 -26.34 -1.73
CA LEU A 565 12.79 -26.58 -2.16
C LEU A 565 12.73 -27.41 -3.46
N SER A 566 13.66 -27.16 -4.39
CA SER A 566 13.75 -27.92 -5.65
C SER A 566 14.10 -29.39 -5.47
N THR A 567 14.76 -29.79 -4.37
CA THR A 567 15.12 -31.19 -4.12
C THR A 567 13.97 -32.00 -3.52
N LEU A 568 12.96 -31.33 -2.98
CA LEU A 568 11.80 -31.96 -2.33
C LEU A 568 10.63 -32.20 -3.27
N LEU A 569 10.56 -31.45 -4.38
CA LEU A 569 9.38 -31.37 -5.22
C LEU A 569 9.78 -31.49 -6.69
N ASP A 570 9.46 -32.63 -7.30
CA ASP A 570 9.73 -32.92 -8.71
C ASP A 570 9.04 -31.94 -9.67
N SER A 571 7.93 -31.33 -9.23
CA SER A 571 7.21 -30.30 -10.00
C SER A 571 7.93 -28.97 -10.11
N GLN A 572 9.00 -28.74 -9.32
CA GLN A 572 9.73 -27.48 -9.37
C GLN A 572 10.62 -27.42 -10.62
N PRO A 573 10.78 -26.22 -11.20
CA PRO A 573 11.70 -26.03 -12.32
C PRO A 573 13.11 -26.52 -11.94
N THR A 574 13.64 -27.44 -12.74
CA THR A 574 15.02 -27.92 -12.59
C THR A 574 15.96 -26.91 -13.22
N SER A 575 16.62 -26.09 -12.40
CA SER A 575 17.60 -25.03 -12.76
C SER A 575 16.99 -23.78 -13.44
N SER A 576 17.35 -22.54 -13.12
CA SER A 576 18.55 -21.97 -12.50
C SER A 576 18.15 -20.90 -11.47
N ASP A 577 18.93 -20.77 -10.38
CA ASP A 577 18.93 -19.57 -9.55
C ASP A 577 19.15 -18.35 -10.46
N ASN A 578 18.08 -17.68 -10.89
CA ASN A 578 18.22 -16.36 -11.49
C ASN A 578 18.15 -15.32 -10.37
N GLU A 579 18.27 -14.03 -10.70
CA GLU A 579 18.25 -12.98 -9.68
C GLU A 579 17.00 -13.03 -8.79
N TYR A 580 15.86 -13.52 -9.32
CA TYR A 580 14.53 -13.43 -8.71
C TYR A 580 13.93 -14.78 -8.28
N HIS A 581 14.07 -15.83 -9.10
CA HIS A 581 13.71 -17.19 -8.71
C HIS A 581 14.92 -17.83 -8.03
N ARG A 582 14.84 -17.93 -6.69
CA ARG A 582 15.84 -18.56 -5.85
C ARG A 582 15.39 -19.94 -5.38
N ASP A 583 16.29 -20.89 -5.42
CA ASP A 583 16.12 -22.19 -4.80
C ASP A 583 16.35 -22.08 -3.28
N VAL A 584 15.27 -21.74 -2.59
CA VAL A 584 15.22 -21.41 -1.16
C VAL A 584 15.33 -22.65 -0.26
N TRP A 585 15.76 -22.42 0.98
CA TRP A 585 15.88 -23.44 2.01
C TRP A 585 14.61 -23.50 2.85
N VAL A 586 14.04 -24.69 2.96
CA VAL A 586 12.89 -25.00 3.81
C VAL A 586 13.28 -26.04 4.86
N ARG A 587 12.55 -26.06 5.98
CA ARG A 587 12.81 -27.01 7.07
C ARG A 587 12.04 -28.30 6.82
N THR A 588 12.69 -29.44 6.87
CA THR A 588 12.05 -30.77 6.74
C THR A 588 11.87 -31.40 8.12
N GLU A 589 10.76 -32.12 8.30
CA GLU A 589 10.56 -32.99 9.46
C GLU A 589 11.24 -34.34 9.18
N HIS A 590 11.96 -34.89 10.16
CA HIS A 590 12.38 -36.29 10.08
C HIS A 590 11.13 -37.17 10.07
N THR A 591 10.80 -37.80 8.95
CA THR A 591 10.26 -39.15 9.03
C THR A 591 11.43 -40.04 9.44
N GLU A 592 11.43 -40.53 10.69
CA GLU A 592 12.19 -41.73 10.99
C GLU A 592 11.79 -42.78 9.94
N SER A 593 12.76 -43.16 9.11
CA SER A 593 12.58 -44.17 8.08
C SER A 593 11.93 -45.40 8.72
N LYS A 594 10.86 -45.91 8.10
CA LYS A 594 10.36 -47.26 8.38
C LYS A 594 11.56 -48.19 8.49
N VAL A 595 11.76 -48.74 9.68
CA VAL A 595 12.63 -49.89 9.90
C VAL A 595 12.23 -50.92 8.86
N GLU A 596 13.10 -51.16 7.89
CA GLU A 596 13.05 -52.37 7.10
C GLU A 596 13.09 -53.50 8.11
N THR A 597 11.93 -54.14 8.32
CA THR A 597 11.89 -55.46 8.94
C THR A 597 12.63 -56.37 7.99
N GLY A 598 13.92 -56.52 8.25
CA GLY A 598 14.74 -57.55 7.65
C GLY A 598 14.04 -58.88 7.84
N SER A 599 13.71 -59.50 6.71
CA SER A 599 13.40 -60.91 6.62
C SER A 599 14.57 -61.70 7.22
N ASN A 600 14.34 -62.27 8.40
CA ASN A 600 15.08 -63.45 8.84
C ASN A 600 14.15 -64.65 8.77
N GLU A 601 14.58 -65.57 7.89
CA GLU A 601 14.18 -66.98 7.69
C GLU A 601 12.83 -67.29 7.05
#